data_AF-D4CCM1-F1
#
_entry.id   AF-D4CCM1-F1
#
_cell.length_a   1.000
_cell.length_b   1.000
_cell.length_c   1.000
_cell.angle_alpha   90.00
_cell.angle_beta   90.00
_cell.angle_gamma   90.00
#
_symmetry.space_group_name_H-M   'P 1'
#
loop_
_entity.id
_entity.type
_entity.pdbx_description
1 polymer ?
#
loop_
_entity_poly.entity_id
_entity_poly.type
_entity_poly.pdbx_seq_one_letter_code
_entity_poly.pdbx_strand_id
1 'polypeptide(L)'
;MQSAADAHREKAKRINIHLYIKLENYEKEQQSMEVIKLREEYIKLGQALKAAGLAESGVDAKFAIQDGLVKVNGAVELQRGKKLYDGDLVEFQGNTIKIEK
;
A
#
# COMPACT_ATOMS: atom_id res chain seq x y z
N MET A 1 -26.38 -22.01 17.31
CA MET A 1 -25.44 -21.81 18.44
C MET A 1 -24.51 -20.68 18.04
N GLN A 2 -25.03 -19.45 17.94
CA GLN A 2 -24.23 -18.25 17.68
C GLN A 2 -23.46 -17.96 18.97
N SER A 3 -22.13 -17.86 18.88
CA SER A 3 -21.22 -17.81 20.01
C SER A 3 -21.50 -16.60 20.92
N ALA A 4 -21.42 -16.79 22.24
CA ALA A 4 -21.52 -15.71 23.23
C ALA A 4 -20.51 -14.57 23.01
N ALA A 5 -19.45 -14.83 22.23
CA ALA A 5 -18.47 -13.83 21.80
C ALA A 5 -19.06 -12.79 20.81
N ASP A 6 -20.01 -13.20 19.96
CA ASP A 6 -20.64 -12.32 18.97
C ASP A 6 -21.65 -11.37 19.63
N ALA A 7 -22.35 -11.84 20.66
CA ALA A 7 -23.27 -11.01 21.46
C ALA A 7 -22.54 -9.96 22.32
N HIS A 8 -21.33 -10.27 22.81
CA HIS A 8 -20.48 -9.31 23.51
C HIS A 8 -19.92 -8.24 22.57
N ARG A 9 -19.55 -8.61 21.34
CA ARG A 9 -19.14 -7.67 20.28
C ARG A 9 -20.27 -6.70 19.92
N GLU A 10 -21.51 -7.18 19.83
CA GLU A 10 -22.67 -6.36 19.45
C GLU A 10 -23.11 -5.40 20.56
N LYS A 11 -22.97 -5.81 21.83
CA LYS A 11 -23.31 -4.97 23.00
C LYS A 11 -22.27 -3.88 23.25
N ALA A 12 -20.99 -4.16 22.98
CA ALA A 12 -19.91 -3.17 23.02
C ALA A 12 -20.02 -2.13 21.88
N LYS A 13 -20.52 -2.52 20.70
CA LYS A 13 -20.74 -1.64 19.54
C LYS A 13 -21.92 -0.68 19.70
N ARG A 14 -22.90 -0.99 20.55
CA ARG A 14 -24.14 -0.19 20.73
C ARG A 14 -23.99 1.04 21.65
N ILE A 15 -22.96 1.13 22.48
CA ILE A 15 -22.89 2.17 23.53
C ILE A 15 -22.39 3.52 22.98
N ASN A 16 -21.71 3.58 21.83
CA ASN A 16 -21.20 4.84 21.31
C ASN A 16 -21.01 4.80 19.78
N ILE A 17 -22.10 5.05 19.04
CA ILE A 17 -22.13 5.06 17.57
C ILE A 17 -21.01 5.95 16.98
N HIS A 18 -20.67 7.04 17.68
CA HIS A 18 -19.61 7.96 17.28
C HIS A 18 -18.21 7.31 17.29
N LEU A 19 -17.93 6.41 18.24
CA LEU A 19 -16.64 5.75 18.36
C LEU A 19 -16.43 4.71 17.26
N TYR A 20 -17.50 3.99 16.87
CA TYR A 20 -17.44 3.01 15.78
C TYR A 20 -17.23 3.70 14.43
N ILE A 21 -17.97 4.79 14.17
CA ILE A 21 -17.79 5.63 12.97
C ILE A 21 -16.38 6.23 12.94
N LYS A 22 -15.83 6.67 14.08
CA LYS A 22 -14.47 7.22 14.16
C LYS A 22 -13.39 6.17 13.86
N LEU A 23 -13.57 4.93 14.34
CA LEU A 23 -12.64 3.82 14.04
C LEU A 23 -12.70 3.39 12.58
N GLU A 24 -13.90 3.29 12.00
CA GLU A 24 -14.10 2.92 10.59
C GLU A 24 -13.59 4.00 9.63
N ASN A 25 -13.63 5.28 10.05
CA ASN A 25 -13.03 6.39 9.30
C ASN A 25 -11.50 6.47 9.45
N TYR A 26 -10.91 5.91 10.52
CA TYR A 26 -9.45 5.91 10.73
C TYR A 26 -8.72 4.96 9.76
N GLU A 27 -9.37 3.86 9.35
CA GLU A 27 -8.81 2.96 8.32
C GLU A 27 -8.91 3.54 6.90
N LYS A 28 -9.70 4.59 6.69
CA LYS A 28 -9.94 5.21 5.38
C LYS A 28 -8.92 6.28 4.96
N GLU A 29 -7.92 6.57 5.79
CA GLU A 29 -6.94 7.60 5.46
C GLU A 29 -5.99 7.15 4.34
N GLN A 30 -6.29 7.67 3.14
CA GLN A 30 -5.36 8.01 2.06
C GLN A 30 -4.75 6.85 1.26
N GLN A 31 -5.59 6.05 0.62
CA GLN A 31 -5.16 5.26 -0.52
C GLN A 31 -4.94 6.19 -1.74
N SER A 32 -3.71 6.68 -1.95
CA SER A 32 -3.39 7.53 -3.12
C SER A 32 -2.88 6.67 -4.29
N MET A 33 -3.22 7.08 -5.52
CA MET A 33 -2.80 6.41 -6.75
C MET A 33 -1.97 7.39 -7.58
N GLU A 34 -0.69 7.04 -7.77
CA GLU A 34 0.27 7.80 -8.54
C GLU A 34 0.53 7.13 -9.89
N VAL A 35 0.73 7.93 -10.93
CA VAL A 35 1.03 7.41 -12.28
C VAL A 35 2.42 7.87 -12.70
N ILE A 36 3.32 6.91 -12.93
CA ILE A 36 4.67 7.18 -13.46
C ILE A 36 4.66 6.90 -14.96
N LYS A 37 4.84 7.96 -15.75
CA LYS A 37 5.05 7.84 -17.19
C LYS A 37 6.49 7.48 -17.52
N LEU A 38 6.68 6.35 -18.19
CA LEU A 38 7.98 5.88 -18.65
C LEU A 38 8.51 6.75 -19.79
N ARG A 39 9.73 7.26 -19.63
CA ARG A 39 10.48 7.89 -20.72
C ARG A 39 11.34 6.88 -21.49
N GLU A 40 11.66 5.77 -20.83
CA GLU A 40 12.48 4.67 -21.34
C GLU A 40 11.63 3.41 -21.48
N GLU A 41 12.28 2.25 -21.68
CA GLU A 41 11.59 0.96 -21.75
C GLU A 41 11.06 0.50 -20.38
N TYR A 42 11.74 0.83 -19.29
CA TYR A 42 11.41 0.39 -17.94
C TYR A 42 11.89 1.40 -16.88
N ILE A 43 11.36 1.26 -15.66
CA ILE A 43 11.90 1.90 -14.46
C ILE A 43 12.22 0.82 -13.41
N LYS A 44 13.26 1.01 -12.58
CA LYS A 44 13.53 0.06 -11.49
C LYS A 44 12.59 0.33 -10.32
N LEU A 45 12.16 -0.71 -9.61
CA LEU A 45 11.24 -0.62 -8.47
C LEU A 45 11.69 0.42 -7.42
N GLY A 46 12.96 0.37 -7.00
CA GLY A 46 13.46 1.36 -6.03
C GLY A 46 13.52 2.80 -6.57
N GLN A 47 13.59 3.00 -7.89
CA GLN A 47 13.50 4.33 -8.49
C GLN A 47 12.05 4.80 -8.58
N ALA A 48 11.11 3.90 -8.89
CA ALA A 48 9.68 4.20 -8.92
C ALA A 48 9.17 4.66 -7.55
N LEU A 49 9.52 3.95 -6.47
CA LEU A 49 9.15 4.35 -5.10
C LEU A 49 9.65 5.76 -4.74
N LYS A 50 10.89 6.08 -5.12
CA LYS A 50 11.45 7.41 -4.90
C LYS A 50 10.76 8.47 -5.78
N ALA A 51 10.50 8.16 -7.04
CA ALA A 51 9.90 9.09 -7.98
C ALA A 51 8.45 9.45 -7.60
N ALA A 52 7.72 8.51 -7.00
CA ALA A 52 6.38 8.73 -6.45
C ALA A 52 6.39 9.39 -5.06
N GLY A 53 7.56 9.73 -4.51
CA GLY A 53 7.67 10.34 -3.18
C GLY A 53 7.35 9.39 -2.01
N LEU A 54 7.16 8.10 -2.28
CA LEU A 54 6.85 7.09 -1.25
C LEU A 54 8.10 6.65 -0.46
N ALA A 55 9.29 6.92 -0.98
CA ALA A 55 10.56 6.72 -0.27
C ALA A 55 11.41 7.99 -0.37
N GLU A 56 11.92 8.48 0.76
CA GLU A 56 12.72 9.71 0.83
C GLU A 56 14.06 9.56 0.08
N SER A 57 14.66 8.37 0.15
CA SER A 57 15.92 8.06 -0.52
C SER A 57 15.91 6.68 -1.20
N GLY A 58 16.95 6.43 -1.99
CA GLY A 58 17.18 5.10 -2.56
C GLY A 58 17.57 4.05 -1.52
N VAL A 59 18.02 4.47 -0.33
CA VAL A 59 18.33 3.56 0.78
C VAL A 59 17.04 3.14 1.48
N ASP A 60 16.11 4.07 1.70
CA ASP A 60 14.80 3.77 2.31
C ASP A 60 14.00 2.83 1.43
N ALA A 61 13.99 3.08 0.12
CA ALA A 61 13.40 2.16 -0.86
C ALA A 61 14.05 0.77 -0.80
N LYS A 62 15.36 0.67 -0.54
CA LYS A 62 16.03 -0.63 -0.42
C LYS A 62 15.49 -1.40 0.79
N PHE A 63 15.44 -0.77 1.96
CA PHE A 63 14.96 -1.42 3.18
C PHE A 63 13.50 -1.80 3.07
N ALA A 64 12.62 -0.90 2.63
CA ALA A 64 11.19 -1.20 2.44
C ALA A 64 10.94 -2.44 1.56
N ILE A 65 11.70 -2.56 0.47
CA ILE A 65 11.60 -3.72 -0.43
C ILE A 65 12.16 -4.99 0.24
N GLN A 66 13.34 -4.91 0.86
CA GLN A 66 13.96 -6.08 1.51
C GLN A 66 13.18 -6.58 2.74
N ASP A 67 12.47 -5.68 3.42
CA ASP A 67 11.61 -5.98 4.56
C ASP A 67 10.24 -6.55 4.12
N GLY A 68 10.01 -6.71 2.81
CA GLY A 68 8.79 -7.32 2.27
C GLY A 68 7.55 -6.44 2.36
N LEU A 69 7.73 -5.12 2.51
CA LEU A 69 6.63 -4.17 2.65
C LEU A 69 6.02 -3.74 1.30
N VAL A 70 6.69 -4.06 0.20
CA VAL A 70 6.33 -3.64 -1.15
C VAL A 70 5.77 -4.82 -1.94
N LYS A 71 4.67 -4.60 -2.66
CA LYS A 71 4.13 -5.58 -3.59
C LYS A 71 4.19 -5.06 -5.01
N VAL A 72 4.42 -5.97 -5.96
CA VAL A 72 4.28 -5.72 -7.40
C VAL A 72 3.25 -6.70 -7.92
N ASN A 73 2.18 -6.18 -8.52
CA ASN A 73 1.06 -6.97 -9.05
C ASN A 73 0.49 -7.95 -8.00
N GLY A 74 0.33 -7.48 -6.76
CA GLY A 74 -0.20 -8.25 -5.63
C GLY A 74 0.78 -9.22 -4.96
N ALA A 75 1.97 -9.44 -5.50
CA ALA A 75 3.00 -10.30 -4.91
C ALA A 75 4.08 -9.49 -4.20
N VAL A 76 4.50 -9.92 -3.00
CA VAL A 76 5.62 -9.30 -2.29
C VAL A 76 6.90 -9.41 -3.14
N GLU A 77 7.57 -8.29 -3.35
CA GLU A 77 8.81 -8.23 -4.12
C GLU A 77 9.95 -7.78 -3.20
N LEU A 78 11.07 -8.51 -3.25
CA LEU A 78 12.26 -8.28 -2.42
C LEU A 78 13.45 -7.74 -3.22
N GLN A 79 13.31 -7.68 -4.55
CA GLN A 79 14.35 -7.22 -5.46
C GLN A 79 14.19 -5.74 -5.79
N ARG A 80 14.99 -4.89 -5.15
CA ARG A 80 15.01 -3.45 -5.46
C ARG A 80 15.26 -3.14 -6.95
N GLY A 81 16.07 -3.99 -7.60
CA GLY A 81 16.43 -3.87 -9.01
C GLY A 81 15.39 -4.41 -9.99
N LYS A 82 14.24 -4.91 -9.51
CA LYS A 82 13.13 -5.38 -10.34
C LYS A 82 12.76 -4.30 -11.34
N LYS A 83 12.75 -4.65 -12.63
CA LYS A 83 12.30 -3.77 -13.70
C LYS A 83 10.78 -3.79 -13.74
N LEU A 84 10.20 -2.60 -13.84
CA LEU A 84 8.78 -2.37 -14.01
C LEU A 84 8.52 -1.82 -15.42
N TYR A 85 7.49 -2.35 -16.06
CA TYR A 85 7.08 -2.02 -17.41
C TYR A 85 5.66 -1.44 -17.41
N ASP A 86 5.23 -0.97 -18.58
CA ASP A 86 3.86 -0.49 -18.79
C ASP A 86 2.82 -1.47 -18.26
N GLY A 87 1.87 -0.96 -17.49
CA GLY A 87 0.81 -1.74 -16.84
C GLY A 87 1.14 -2.32 -15.47
N ASP A 88 2.40 -2.30 -15.02
CA ASP A 88 2.75 -2.78 -13.68
C ASP A 88 2.14 -1.89 -12.57
N LEU A 89 1.72 -2.54 -11.49
CA LEU A 89 1.20 -1.92 -10.29
C LEU A 89 2.11 -2.20 -9.10
N VAL A 90 2.51 -1.15 -8.38
CA VAL A 90 3.31 -1.24 -7.15
C VAL A 90 2.48 -0.76 -5.98
N GLU A 91 2.41 -1.55 -4.91
CA GLU A 91 1.71 -1.18 -3.67
C GLU A 91 2.70 -1.02 -2.53
N PHE A 92 2.61 0.10 -1.79
CA PHE A 92 3.42 0.35 -0.60
C PHE A 92 2.74 1.37 0.32
N GLN A 93 2.66 1.07 1.63
CA GLN A 93 2.05 1.93 2.66
C GLN A 93 0.63 2.42 2.30
N GLY A 94 -0.19 1.56 1.68
CA GLY A 94 -1.53 1.92 1.22
C GLY A 94 -1.56 2.75 -0.07
N ASN A 95 -0.41 3.16 -0.61
CA ASN A 95 -0.36 3.86 -1.89
C ASN A 95 -0.12 2.90 -3.04
N THR A 96 -0.63 3.25 -4.22
CA THR A 96 -0.44 2.47 -5.46
C THR A 96 0.26 3.32 -6.51
N ILE A 97 1.31 2.79 -7.13
CA ILE A 97 1.94 3.38 -8.31
C ILE A 97 1.54 2.55 -9.52
N LYS A 98 0.99 3.20 -10.54
CA LYS A 98 0.78 2.60 -11.86
C LYS A 98 1.86 3.07 -12.83
N ILE A 99 2.45 2.12 -13.52
CA ILE A 99 3.41 2.41 -14.60
C ILE A 99 2.65 2.53 -15.91
N GLU A 100 2.83 3.63 -16.62
CA GLU A 100 2.25 3.88 -17.94
C GLU A 100 3.34 4.32 -18.92
N LYS A 101 3.22 3.96 -20.20
CA LYS A 101 4.09 4.43 -21.28
C LYS A 101 3.51 5.60 -22.07
#